data_AF-A0A7V4YTM0-F1
#
_entry.id   AF-A0A7V4YTM0-F1
#
_cell.length_a   1.000
_cell.length_b   1.000
_cell.length_c   1.000
_cell.angle_alpha   90.00
_cell.angle_beta   90.00
_cell.angle_gamma   90.00
#
_symmetry.space_group_name_H-M   'P 1'
#
loop_
_entity.id
_entity.type
_entity.pdbx_description
1 polymer ?
#
loop_
_entity_poly.entity_id
_entity_poly.type
_entity_poly.pdbx_seq_one_letter_code
_entity_poly.pdbx_strand_id
1 'polypeptide(L)'
;MFALLFGILGSNLFASSHREAPLIANDPLADNTDLYAFRSPDNPNTVTIIACYIPAELPYGGPNYNTFGENIRYEIHVDNDASTPGDEIVYRFTFTRVNEDPTTFFNIRLGKQNLKTTYKLERSTDGGATFVTIINSGKVPPPNIGPRSIESGAGLNTTYDQLISAAIETASTGEKVFCGPSDDPFYVDLGGVFDLGDMPRQNGNARDGLARYNVHAIAIQVPISTLR
;
A
#
# COMPACT_ATOMS: atom_id res chain seq x y z
N MET A 1 14.31 2.07 -57.12
CA MET A 1 13.00 1.93 -56.45
C MET A 1 13.26 1.32 -55.08
N PHE A 2 13.32 2.15 -54.05
CA PHE A 2 13.52 1.71 -52.65
C PHE A 2 12.15 1.39 -52.05
N ALA A 3 11.99 0.20 -51.48
CA ALA A 3 10.88 -0.10 -50.58
C ALA A 3 11.46 -0.13 -49.15
N LEU A 4 11.14 0.90 -48.36
CA LEU A 4 11.49 0.97 -46.95
C LEU A 4 10.40 0.20 -46.18
N LEU A 5 10.77 -0.95 -45.60
CA LEU A 5 9.88 -1.73 -44.73
C LEU A 5 9.96 -1.12 -43.32
N PHE A 6 8.91 -0.41 -42.89
CA PHE A 6 8.80 0.12 -41.54
C PHE A 6 8.42 -1.03 -40.60
N GLY A 7 9.39 -1.58 -39.88
CA GLY A 7 9.15 -2.53 -38.80
C GLY A 7 8.59 -1.78 -37.59
N ILE A 8 7.31 -1.98 -37.29
CA ILE A 8 6.72 -1.55 -36.03
C ILE A 8 7.25 -2.52 -34.96
N LEU A 9 8.29 -2.09 -34.25
CA LEU A 9 8.68 -2.71 -32.98
C LEU A 9 7.55 -2.40 -31.99
N GLY A 10 6.63 -3.36 -31.82
CA GLY A 10 5.64 -3.32 -30.77
C GLY A 10 6.34 -3.39 -29.41
N SER A 11 6.58 -2.23 -28.81
CA SER A 11 6.84 -2.17 -27.38
C SER A 11 5.61 -2.71 -26.67
N ASN A 12 5.74 -3.87 -26.01
CA ASN A 12 4.72 -4.34 -25.08
C ASN A 12 4.63 -3.31 -23.94
N LEU A 13 3.65 -2.42 -24.01
CA LEU A 13 3.32 -1.49 -22.93
C LEU A 13 2.49 -2.24 -21.89
N PHE A 14 3.16 -2.81 -20.89
CA PHE A 14 2.52 -3.39 -19.70
C PHE A 14 2.28 -2.31 -18.64
N ALA A 15 1.54 -1.25 -18.99
CA ALA A 15 1.47 -0.04 -18.18
C ALA A 15 0.06 0.23 -17.61
N SER A 16 -0.58 -0.80 -17.04
CA SER A 16 -1.72 -0.56 -16.16
C SER A 16 -1.66 -1.52 -14.98
N SER A 17 -1.37 -0.97 -13.81
CA SER A 17 -1.30 -1.65 -12.52
C SER A 17 -2.59 -1.53 -11.71
N HIS A 18 -3.54 -0.73 -12.22
CA HIS A 18 -4.81 -0.42 -11.56
C HIS A 18 -5.91 -1.37 -12.04
N ARG A 19 -6.98 -1.51 -11.25
CA ARG A 19 -8.16 -2.37 -11.45
C ARG A 19 -8.70 -2.45 -12.89
N GLU A 20 -8.51 -1.41 -13.68
CA GLU A 20 -8.96 -1.30 -15.07
C GLU A 20 -8.13 -2.19 -16.03
N ALA A 21 -7.01 -2.76 -15.59
CA ALA A 21 -6.20 -3.70 -16.35
C ALA A 21 -6.77 -5.14 -16.25
N PRO A 22 -6.94 -5.86 -17.37
CA PRO A 22 -7.51 -7.22 -17.37
C PRO A 22 -6.79 -8.26 -16.49
N LEU A 23 -5.48 -8.11 -16.28
CA LEU A 23 -4.69 -9.04 -15.46
C LEU A 23 -4.81 -8.74 -13.97
N ILE A 24 -4.78 -7.47 -13.57
CA ILE A 24 -4.91 -7.05 -12.17
C ILE A 24 -6.33 -7.27 -11.63
N ALA A 25 -7.36 -7.19 -12.49
CA ALA A 25 -8.72 -7.54 -12.10
C ALA A 25 -8.86 -8.99 -11.57
N ASN A 26 -7.94 -9.89 -11.93
CA ASN A 26 -7.90 -11.27 -11.44
C ASN A 26 -6.95 -11.46 -10.24
N ASP A 27 -6.18 -10.44 -9.86
CA ASP A 27 -5.33 -10.41 -8.66
C ASP A 27 -5.56 -9.10 -7.88
N PRO A 28 -6.75 -8.94 -7.25
CA PRO A 28 -7.15 -7.67 -6.64
C PRO A 28 -6.29 -7.27 -5.44
N LEU A 29 -5.49 -8.18 -4.88
CA LEU A 29 -4.57 -7.87 -3.78
C LEU A 29 -3.26 -7.26 -4.30
N ALA A 30 -2.96 -7.39 -5.59
CA ALA A 30 -1.83 -6.77 -6.28
C ALA A 30 -2.22 -5.44 -6.97
N ASP A 31 -3.48 -5.03 -6.86
CA ASP A 31 -4.02 -3.80 -7.46
C ASP A 31 -3.38 -2.58 -6.82
N ASN A 32 -2.47 -1.93 -7.56
CA ASN A 32 -1.80 -0.72 -7.13
C ASN A 32 -2.64 0.48 -7.57
N THR A 33 -3.12 1.21 -6.56
CA THR A 33 -3.96 2.38 -6.74
C THR A 33 -3.13 3.60 -7.12
N ASP A 34 -2.27 4.05 -6.22
CA ASP A 34 -1.47 5.24 -6.41
C ASP A 34 -0.08 5.14 -5.78
N LEU A 35 0.87 5.89 -6.34
CA LEU A 35 2.20 6.10 -5.78
C LEU A 35 2.42 7.61 -5.55
N TYR A 36 2.78 7.96 -4.32
CA TYR A 36 3.15 9.32 -3.93
C TYR A 36 4.61 9.32 -3.50
N ALA A 37 5.40 10.28 -3.98
CA ALA A 37 6.78 10.49 -3.54
C ALA A 37 7.06 11.98 -3.37
N PHE A 38 7.47 12.38 -2.17
CA PHE A 38 7.73 13.78 -1.86
C PHE A 38 8.77 13.93 -0.76
N ARG A 39 9.48 15.06 -0.77
CA ARG A 39 10.36 15.43 0.33
C ARG A 39 9.53 15.66 1.59
N SER A 40 9.83 14.96 2.68
CA SER A 40 8.96 14.92 3.85
C SER A 40 8.87 16.30 4.51
N PRO A 41 7.67 16.87 4.72
CA PRO A 41 7.51 18.19 5.33
C PRO A 41 7.96 18.25 6.79
N ASP A 42 7.80 17.15 7.52
CA ASP A 42 8.17 16.97 8.92
C ASP A 42 9.67 16.71 9.11
N ASN A 43 10.34 16.13 8.12
CA ASN A 43 11.78 15.95 8.10
C ASN A 43 12.36 16.11 6.68
N PRO A 44 12.78 17.33 6.30
CA PRO A 44 13.29 17.59 4.96
C PRO A 44 14.58 16.86 4.59
N ASN A 45 15.25 16.12 5.48
CA ASN A 45 16.38 15.27 5.09
C ASN A 45 15.95 13.86 4.66
N THR A 46 14.65 13.64 4.51
CA THR A 46 14.04 12.39 4.09
C THR A 46 13.11 12.59 2.89
N VAL A 47 12.81 11.50 2.20
CA VAL A 47 11.75 11.41 1.20
C VAL A 47 10.71 10.43 1.72
N THR A 48 9.44 10.81 1.69
CA THR A 48 8.31 9.93 1.94
C THR A 48 7.82 9.36 0.62
N ILE A 49 7.73 8.03 0.56
CA ILE A 49 7.13 7.27 -0.53
C ILE A 49 5.93 6.51 0.05
N ILE A 50 4.77 6.61 -0.61
CA ILE A 50 3.54 5.93 -0.22
C ILE A 50 3.02 5.19 -1.45
N ALA A 51 2.95 3.86 -1.37
CA ALA A 51 2.33 3.00 -2.36
C ALA A 51 1.02 2.46 -1.80
N CYS A 52 -0.09 2.77 -2.47
CA CYS A 52 -1.44 2.39 -2.05
C CYS A 52 -1.93 1.20 -2.88
N TYR A 53 -2.61 0.27 -2.24
CA TYR A 53 -3.14 -0.94 -2.86
C TYR A 53 -4.57 -1.19 -2.41
N ILE A 54 -5.31 -1.99 -3.18
CA ILE A 54 -6.66 -2.47 -2.83
C ILE A 54 -7.63 -1.29 -2.62
N PRO A 55 -8.33 -0.83 -3.67
CA PRO A 55 -9.22 0.33 -3.58
C PRO A 55 -10.52 0.04 -2.82
N ALA A 56 -11.18 1.11 -2.37
CA ALA A 56 -12.58 1.12 -1.96
C ALA A 56 -12.91 0.18 -0.77
N GLU A 57 -12.06 0.16 0.26
CA GLU A 57 -12.21 -0.75 1.39
C GLU A 57 -13.15 -0.22 2.48
N LEU A 58 -13.95 -1.12 3.07
CA LEU A 58 -14.80 -0.81 4.21
C LEU A 58 -14.23 -1.44 5.50
N PRO A 59 -13.98 -0.66 6.57
CA PRO A 59 -13.40 -1.20 7.80
C PRO A 59 -14.34 -2.16 8.54
N TYR A 60 -15.65 -2.09 8.28
CA TYR A 60 -16.69 -2.95 8.84
C TYR A 60 -17.24 -3.98 7.82
N GLY A 61 -16.50 -4.30 6.77
CA GLY A 61 -16.90 -5.22 5.69
C GLY A 61 -17.01 -6.71 6.06
N GLY A 62 -17.04 -7.05 7.35
CA GLY A 62 -16.98 -8.42 7.85
C GLY A 62 -18.07 -9.36 7.28
N PRO A 63 -17.84 -10.69 7.32
CA PRO A 63 -16.75 -11.38 8.01
C PRO A 63 -15.43 -11.42 7.22
N ASN A 64 -15.40 -10.90 6.00
CA ASN A 64 -14.18 -10.82 5.18
C ASN A 64 -13.59 -9.42 5.29
N TYR A 65 -12.28 -9.35 5.50
CA TYR A 65 -11.55 -8.08 5.62
C TYR A 65 -10.45 -8.05 4.57
N ASN A 66 -10.18 -6.87 4.02
CA ASN A 66 -9.05 -6.68 3.10
C ASN A 66 -7.73 -6.85 3.86
N THR A 67 -6.74 -7.38 3.17
CA THR A 67 -5.40 -7.63 3.70
C THR A 67 -4.39 -7.61 2.55
N PHE A 68 -3.15 -7.24 2.81
CA PHE A 68 -2.06 -7.56 1.90
C PHE A 68 -1.99 -9.07 1.60
N GLY A 69 -1.61 -9.44 0.38
CA GLY A 69 -1.48 -10.82 -0.04
C GLY A 69 -0.18 -11.47 0.43
N GLU A 70 -0.24 -12.74 0.84
CA GLU A 70 0.93 -13.51 1.29
C GLU A 70 1.79 -14.05 0.13
N ASN A 71 1.21 -14.14 -1.07
CA ASN A 71 1.87 -14.65 -2.28
C ASN A 71 2.16 -13.53 -3.29
N ILE A 72 2.25 -12.28 -2.81
CA ILE A 72 2.49 -11.10 -3.62
C ILE A 72 3.79 -10.46 -3.17
N ARG A 73 4.61 -10.07 -4.14
CA ARG A 73 5.84 -9.34 -3.92
C ARG A 73 5.53 -7.85 -4.11
N TYR A 74 5.43 -7.14 -2.99
CA TYR A 74 5.29 -5.69 -3.00
C TYR A 74 6.68 -5.07 -2.98
N GLU A 75 7.05 -4.38 -4.07
CA GLU A 75 8.36 -3.75 -4.19
C GLU A 75 8.24 -2.26 -4.53
N ILE A 76 9.11 -1.47 -3.90
CA ILE A 76 9.36 -0.08 -4.27
C ILE A 76 10.76 -0.03 -4.87
N HIS A 77 10.82 0.33 -6.15
CA HIS A 77 12.04 0.45 -6.92
C HIS A 77 12.44 1.93 -6.98
N VAL A 78 13.70 2.21 -6.66
CA VAL A 78 14.26 3.56 -6.69
C VAL A 78 15.45 3.57 -7.63
N ASP A 79 15.28 4.32 -8.72
CA ASP A 79 16.31 4.71 -9.68
C ASP A 79 16.54 6.22 -9.49
N ASN A 80 17.71 6.59 -9.00
CA ASN A 80 18.14 7.97 -8.77
C ASN A 80 19.37 8.35 -9.61
N ASP A 81 19.94 7.42 -10.36
CA ASP A 81 21.04 7.68 -11.28
C ASP A 81 20.66 7.29 -12.70
N ALA A 82 20.17 8.27 -13.46
CA ALA A 82 19.80 8.11 -14.87
C ALA A 82 20.94 7.64 -15.79
N SER A 83 22.19 7.58 -15.31
CA SER A 83 23.33 7.02 -16.06
C SER A 83 23.52 5.52 -15.85
N THR A 84 22.93 4.95 -14.80
CA THR A 84 23.01 3.53 -14.46
C THR A 84 21.72 2.82 -14.91
N PRO A 85 21.79 1.82 -15.80
CA PRO A 85 20.58 1.08 -16.18
C PRO A 85 20.09 0.18 -15.04
N GLY A 86 18.85 0.40 -14.60
CA GLY A 86 18.17 -0.42 -13.60
C GLY A 86 17.90 0.34 -12.31
N ASP A 87 17.48 -0.37 -11.28
CA ASP A 87 17.20 0.22 -9.97
C ASP A 87 18.48 0.20 -9.13
N GLU A 88 18.75 1.25 -8.36
CA GLU A 88 19.83 1.21 -7.36
C GLU A 88 19.35 0.54 -6.07
N ILE A 89 18.13 0.86 -5.65
CA ILE A 89 17.57 0.44 -4.37
C ILE A 89 16.21 -0.18 -4.58
N VAL A 90 16.02 -1.36 -3.97
CA VAL A 90 14.74 -2.06 -3.98
C VAL A 90 14.33 -2.36 -2.54
N TYR A 91 13.15 -1.87 -2.16
CA TYR A 91 12.49 -2.25 -0.91
C TYR A 91 11.45 -3.32 -1.18
N ARG A 92 11.56 -4.47 -0.52
CA ARG A 92 10.64 -5.61 -0.68
C ARG A 92 9.89 -5.87 0.61
N PHE A 93 8.56 -5.91 0.52
CA PHE A 93 7.66 -6.26 1.60
C PHE A 93 7.07 -7.64 1.35
N THR A 94 7.18 -8.52 2.33
CA THR A 94 6.54 -9.85 2.32
C THR A 94 5.62 -9.95 3.52
N PHE A 95 4.34 -10.19 3.28
CA PHE A 95 3.33 -10.26 4.33
C PHE A 95 3.03 -11.71 4.73
N THR A 96 2.68 -11.92 5.99
CA THR A 96 2.28 -13.22 6.54
C THR A 96 1.13 -13.03 7.50
N ARG A 97 0.19 -13.98 7.52
CA ARG A 97 -1.03 -13.89 8.31
C ARG A 97 -1.24 -15.12 9.18
N VAL A 98 -1.80 -14.88 10.36
CA VAL A 98 -2.21 -15.92 11.30
C VAL A 98 -3.61 -15.62 11.84
N ASN A 99 -4.38 -16.69 12.07
CA ASN A 99 -5.59 -16.65 12.86
C ASN A 99 -5.29 -17.04 14.31
N GLU A 100 -5.42 -16.09 15.25
CA GLU A 100 -5.16 -16.35 16.67
C GLU A 100 -6.34 -17.08 17.36
N ASP A 101 -7.54 -17.03 16.79
CA ASP A 101 -8.73 -17.74 17.25
C ASP A 101 -9.56 -18.33 16.09
N PRO A 102 -9.15 -19.49 15.53
CA PRO A 102 -9.88 -20.11 14.43
C PRO A 102 -11.25 -20.67 14.83
N THR A 103 -11.66 -20.58 16.11
CA THR A 103 -12.96 -21.08 16.59
C THR A 103 -14.12 -20.11 16.36
N THR A 104 -13.87 -18.95 15.75
CA THR A 104 -14.87 -17.91 15.52
C THR A 104 -14.68 -17.22 14.17
N PHE A 105 -15.76 -16.61 13.68
CA PHE A 105 -15.72 -15.70 12.53
C PHE A 105 -15.43 -14.25 12.93
N PHE A 106 -15.46 -13.90 14.24
CA PHE A 106 -15.10 -12.56 14.66
C PHE A 106 -13.62 -12.32 14.38
N ASN A 107 -13.32 -11.20 13.71
CA ASN A 107 -11.93 -10.86 13.41
C ASN A 107 -11.15 -10.49 14.68
N ILE A 108 -11.83 -9.89 15.66
CA ILE A 108 -11.23 -9.46 16.91
C ILE A 108 -12.16 -9.81 18.05
N ARG A 109 -11.66 -10.60 19.01
CA ARG A 109 -12.30 -10.81 20.31
C ARG A 109 -11.31 -11.31 21.35
N LEU A 110 -11.57 -11.01 22.62
CA LEU A 110 -10.85 -11.57 23.78
C LEU A 110 -9.32 -11.42 23.67
N GLY A 111 -8.85 -10.26 23.24
CA GLY A 111 -7.43 -9.95 23.05
C GLY A 111 -6.77 -10.64 21.86
N LYS A 112 -7.54 -11.34 21.01
CA LYS A 112 -7.05 -12.07 19.83
C LYS A 112 -7.53 -11.44 18.54
N GLN A 113 -6.70 -11.55 17.50
CA GLN A 113 -6.94 -11.10 16.14
C GLN A 113 -6.81 -12.26 15.15
N ASN A 114 -7.89 -12.54 14.42
CA ASN A 114 -7.85 -13.29 13.18
C ASN A 114 -7.37 -12.40 12.04
N LEU A 115 -6.78 -13.00 11.01
CA LEU A 115 -6.09 -12.28 9.92
C LEU A 115 -5.01 -11.31 10.46
N LYS A 116 -4.39 -11.66 11.59
CA LYS A 116 -3.29 -10.87 12.16
C LYS A 116 -2.13 -10.91 11.18
N THR A 117 -1.81 -9.75 10.63
CA THR A 117 -0.85 -9.61 9.55
C THR A 117 0.45 -9.00 10.08
N THR A 118 1.58 -9.60 9.72
CA THR A 118 2.92 -9.04 9.90
C THR A 118 3.63 -8.95 8.56
N TYR A 119 4.73 -8.21 8.52
CA TYR A 119 5.57 -8.11 7.33
C TYR A 119 7.05 -8.25 7.64
N LYS A 120 7.80 -8.75 6.67
CA LYS A 120 9.24 -8.62 6.57
C LYS A 120 9.55 -7.56 5.53
N LEU A 121 10.37 -6.56 5.89
CA LEU A 121 10.93 -5.59 4.96
C LEU A 121 12.40 -5.92 4.71
N GLU A 122 12.72 -6.09 3.44
CA GLU A 122 14.07 -6.30 2.95
C GLU A 122 14.50 -5.14 2.04
N ARG A 123 15.78 -4.82 2.05
CA ARG A 123 16.36 -3.78 1.22
C ARG A 123 17.52 -4.35 0.40
N SER A 124 17.53 -4.04 -0.88
CA SER A 124 18.66 -4.21 -1.79
C SER A 124 19.28 -2.86 -2.10
N THR A 125 20.60 -2.82 -2.29
CA THR A 125 21.36 -1.66 -2.77
C THR A 125 22.29 -2.05 -3.93
N ASP A 126 21.94 -3.14 -4.62
CA ASP A 126 22.70 -3.75 -5.72
C ASP A 126 21.77 -4.19 -6.85
N GLY A 127 20.71 -3.41 -7.09
CA GLY A 127 19.72 -3.67 -8.16
C GLY A 127 18.93 -4.96 -8.00
N GLY A 128 18.66 -5.35 -6.75
CA GLY A 128 17.88 -6.54 -6.42
C GLY A 128 18.68 -7.85 -6.46
N ALA A 129 20.00 -7.81 -6.59
CA ALA A 129 20.82 -9.02 -6.59
C ALA A 129 20.90 -9.67 -5.20
N THR A 130 21.04 -8.86 -4.14
CA THR A 130 21.03 -9.31 -2.75
C THR A 130 20.08 -8.47 -1.89
N PHE A 131 19.54 -9.09 -0.83
CA PHE A 131 18.58 -8.46 0.06
C PHE A 131 19.01 -8.62 1.51
N VAL A 132 18.94 -7.53 2.27
CA VAL A 132 19.16 -7.48 3.71
C VAL A 132 17.83 -7.22 4.40
N THR A 133 17.45 -8.06 5.37
CA THR A 133 16.28 -7.79 6.20
C THR A 133 16.53 -6.61 7.13
N ILE A 134 15.68 -5.58 7.03
CA ILE A 134 15.77 -4.36 7.83
C ILE A 134 14.60 -4.21 8.82
N ILE A 135 13.50 -4.93 8.60
CA ILE A 135 12.43 -5.22 9.58
C ILE A 135 12.03 -6.69 9.40
N ASN A 136 12.05 -7.49 10.47
CA ASN A 136 11.75 -8.93 10.38
C ASN A 136 10.30 -9.32 10.72
N SER A 137 9.62 -8.53 11.55
CA SER A 137 8.28 -8.85 12.07
C SER A 137 7.46 -7.59 12.27
N GLY A 138 7.42 -6.77 11.22
CA GLY A 138 6.68 -5.52 11.19
C GLY A 138 5.18 -5.74 11.39
N LYS A 139 4.48 -4.84 12.07
CA LYS A 139 3.04 -4.99 12.34
C LYS A 139 2.18 -4.29 11.29
N VAL A 140 1.06 -4.94 10.93
CA VAL A 140 -0.05 -4.30 10.22
C VAL A 140 -1.21 -4.15 11.22
N PRO A 141 -1.70 -2.93 11.48
CA PRO A 141 -2.80 -2.74 12.42
C PRO A 141 -4.09 -3.37 11.84
N PRO A 142 -5.01 -3.85 12.69
CA PRO A 142 -6.29 -4.34 12.20
C PRO A 142 -7.13 -3.21 11.58
N PRO A 143 -8.15 -3.54 10.77
CA PRO A 143 -9.17 -2.57 10.39
C PRO A 143 -9.89 -2.02 11.64
N ASN A 144 -10.30 -0.75 11.59
CA ASN A 144 -11.09 -0.13 12.66
C ASN A 144 -12.56 -0.60 12.62
N ILE A 145 -12.80 -1.85 13.04
CA ILE A 145 -14.13 -2.50 12.99
C ILE A 145 -15.14 -1.76 13.87
N GLY A 146 -14.67 -1.16 14.96
CA GLY A 146 -15.47 -0.32 15.84
C GLY A 146 -15.12 -0.48 17.32
N PRO A 147 -15.70 0.38 18.20
CA PRO A 147 -15.25 0.53 19.58
C PRO A 147 -15.33 -0.77 20.41
N ARG A 148 -16.30 -1.64 20.14
CA ARG A 148 -16.42 -2.90 20.89
C ARG A 148 -15.28 -3.88 20.57
N SER A 149 -14.84 -3.94 19.31
CA SER A 149 -13.73 -4.80 18.90
C SER A 149 -12.37 -4.20 19.25
N ILE A 150 -12.24 -2.88 19.26
CA ILE A 150 -10.96 -2.22 19.53
C ILE A 150 -10.79 -1.90 21.03
N GLU A 151 -11.69 -1.12 21.60
CA GLU A 151 -11.50 -0.45 22.89
C GLU A 151 -12.08 -1.22 24.08
N SER A 152 -13.02 -2.15 23.86
CA SER A 152 -13.66 -2.88 24.95
C SER A 152 -12.86 -4.11 25.41
N GLY A 153 -13.13 -4.59 26.62
CA GLY A 153 -12.60 -5.86 27.14
C GLY A 153 -13.08 -7.12 26.38
N ALA A 154 -14.10 -7.00 25.52
CA ALA A 154 -14.47 -8.08 24.61
C ALA A 154 -13.57 -8.10 23.36
N GLY A 155 -12.79 -7.04 23.11
CA GLY A 155 -11.93 -6.81 21.96
C GLY A 155 -10.44 -6.79 22.33
N LEU A 156 -9.69 -5.83 21.78
CA LEU A 156 -8.26 -5.63 22.08
C LEU A 156 -7.99 -4.80 23.35
N ASN A 157 -9.02 -4.15 23.90
CA ASN A 157 -8.91 -3.33 25.12
C ASN A 157 -7.80 -2.25 25.02
N THR A 158 -7.71 -1.59 23.87
CA THR A 158 -6.72 -0.55 23.53
C THR A 158 -7.37 0.52 22.64
N THR A 159 -6.75 1.69 22.47
CA THR A 159 -7.23 2.68 21.50
C THR A 159 -6.75 2.37 20.09
N TYR A 160 -7.49 2.83 19.06
CA TYR A 160 -7.05 2.64 17.68
C TYR A 160 -5.76 3.41 17.37
N ASP A 161 -5.60 4.62 17.92
CA ASP A 161 -4.38 5.42 17.77
C ASP A 161 -3.13 4.72 18.32
N GLN A 162 -3.27 3.97 19.41
CA GLN A 162 -2.18 3.14 19.95
C GLN A 162 -1.82 1.99 18.99
N LEU A 163 -2.80 1.38 18.32
CA LEU A 163 -2.56 0.34 17.33
C LEU A 163 -1.80 0.88 16.11
N ILE A 164 -2.24 2.04 15.59
CA ILE A 164 -1.55 2.73 14.48
C ILE A 164 -0.13 3.12 14.89
N SER A 165 0.03 3.79 16.04
CA SER A 165 1.33 4.24 16.53
C SER A 165 2.29 3.06 16.74
N ALA A 166 1.80 1.93 17.24
CA ALA A 166 2.61 0.72 17.45
C ALA A 166 2.97 -0.03 16.15
N ALA A 167 2.33 0.31 15.03
CA ALA A 167 2.62 -0.23 13.70
C ALA A 167 3.59 0.64 12.88
N ILE A 168 3.91 1.85 13.38
CA ILE A 168 4.99 2.67 12.80
C ILE A 168 6.32 2.18 13.37
N GLU A 169 7.15 1.59 12.52
CA GLU A 169 8.42 1.00 12.91
C GLU A 169 9.60 1.79 12.33
N THR A 170 10.74 1.73 13.02
CA THR A 170 12.01 2.27 12.50
C THR A 170 12.90 1.10 12.12
N ALA A 171 13.27 1.02 10.84
CA ALA A 171 14.12 -0.03 10.30
C ALA A 171 15.58 0.11 10.78
N SER A 172 16.34 -0.97 10.72
CA SER A 172 17.76 -0.99 11.10
C SER A 172 18.65 -0.04 10.28
N THR A 173 18.19 0.35 9.08
CA THR A 173 18.85 1.30 8.18
C THR A 173 18.32 2.73 8.27
N GLY A 174 17.39 3.01 9.18
CA GLY A 174 16.93 4.37 9.53
C GLY A 174 15.62 4.82 8.88
N GLU A 175 15.00 4.00 8.03
CA GLU A 175 13.68 4.26 7.47
C GLU A 175 12.60 4.21 8.56
N LYS A 176 11.60 5.10 8.48
CA LYS A 176 10.34 4.93 9.23
C LYS A 176 9.29 4.32 8.31
N VAL A 177 8.61 3.28 8.77
CA VAL A 177 7.76 2.44 7.94
C VAL A 177 6.40 2.24 8.60
N PHE A 178 5.35 2.34 7.80
CA PHE A 178 3.99 1.97 8.16
C PHE A 178 3.41 1.10 7.04
N CYS A 179 2.71 0.02 7.41
CA CYS A 179 1.95 -0.81 6.48
C CYS A 179 0.57 -1.06 7.07
N GLY A 180 -0.52 -0.71 6.36
CA GLY A 180 -1.86 -0.99 6.83
C GLY A 180 -2.97 -0.18 6.17
N PRO A 181 -4.23 -0.37 6.60
CA PRO A 181 -5.36 0.38 6.10
C PRO A 181 -5.21 1.87 6.43
N SER A 182 -5.53 2.73 5.46
CA SER A 182 -5.56 4.18 5.58
C SER A 182 -6.68 4.76 4.73
N ASP A 183 -7.17 5.95 5.07
CA ASP A 183 -8.14 6.67 4.23
C ASP A 183 -7.51 6.94 2.85
N ASP A 184 -8.29 6.81 1.78
CA ASP A 184 -7.78 6.97 0.42
C ASP A 184 -7.34 8.43 0.17
N PRO A 185 -6.05 8.68 -0.16
CA PRO A 185 -5.58 10.04 -0.42
C PRO A 185 -6.04 10.59 -1.79
N PHE A 186 -6.62 9.75 -2.66
CA PHE A 186 -7.02 10.15 -4.00
C PHE A 186 -8.41 10.82 -4.01
N TYR A 187 -8.45 12.10 -4.34
CA TYR A 187 -9.68 12.89 -4.39
C TYR A 187 -10.21 13.00 -5.82
N VAL A 188 -11.27 12.25 -6.14
CA VAL A 188 -11.86 12.22 -7.49
C VAL A 188 -13.35 11.89 -7.47
N ASP A 189 -14.12 12.48 -8.38
CA ASP A 189 -15.51 12.07 -8.64
C ASP A 189 -15.55 10.94 -9.67
N LEU A 190 -15.17 9.71 -9.28
CA LEU A 190 -15.22 8.56 -10.19
C LEU A 190 -16.63 8.32 -10.75
N GLY A 191 -17.66 8.61 -9.95
CA GLY A 191 -19.06 8.52 -10.38
C GLY A 191 -19.34 9.45 -11.57
N GLY A 192 -18.99 10.73 -11.47
CA GLY A 192 -19.12 11.69 -12.56
C GLY A 192 -18.20 11.38 -13.75
N VAL A 193 -16.95 10.97 -13.52
CA VAL A 193 -16.02 10.59 -14.60
C VAL A 193 -16.61 9.48 -15.47
N PHE A 194 -17.14 8.42 -14.85
CA PHE A 194 -17.66 7.26 -15.57
C PHE A 194 -19.16 7.34 -15.88
N ASP A 195 -19.89 8.30 -15.33
CA ASP A 195 -21.18 8.78 -15.84
C ASP A 195 -20.95 9.77 -16.99
N LEU A 196 -20.28 9.28 -18.06
CA LEU A 196 -20.02 10.01 -19.30
C LEU A 196 -19.30 11.36 -19.12
N GLY A 197 -18.46 11.48 -18.09
CA GLY A 197 -17.73 12.72 -17.78
C GLY A 197 -18.62 13.82 -17.22
N ASP A 198 -19.75 13.48 -16.58
CA ASP A 198 -20.64 14.39 -15.84
C ASP A 198 -20.03 14.88 -14.51
N MET A 199 -18.74 15.19 -14.52
CA MET A 199 -18.11 15.86 -13.40
C MET A 199 -18.62 17.30 -13.33
N PRO A 200 -18.84 17.84 -12.12
CA PRO A 200 -19.15 19.25 -11.96
C PRO A 200 -18.03 20.08 -12.63
N ARG A 201 -18.38 20.81 -13.70
CA ARG A 201 -17.51 21.82 -14.29
C ARG A 201 -17.16 22.87 -13.23
N GLN A 202 -16.26 23.80 -13.52
CA GLN A 202 -15.74 24.84 -12.60
C GLN A 202 -16.75 25.51 -11.63
N ASN A 203 -18.05 25.47 -11.92
CA ASN A 203 -19.13 26.08 -11.16
C ASN A 203 -20.01 25.09 -10.34
N GLY A 204 -19.62 23.81 -10.21
CA GLY A 204 -20.32 22.81 -9.38
C GLY A 204 -19.54 22.43 -8.11
N ASN A 205 -20.22 21.80 -7.15
CA ASN A 205 -19.55 21.32 -5.94
C ASN A 205 -18.70 20.09 -6.28
N ALA A 206 -17.40 20.14 -5.99
CA ALA A 206 -16.53 18.98 -6.11
C ALA A 206 -17.06 17.85 -5.21
N ARG A 207 -17.06 16.63 -5.76
CA ARG A 207 -17.45 15.42 -5.05
C ARG A 207 -16.23 14.54 -4.88
N ASP A 208 -16.08 14.02 -3.67
CA ASP A 208 -15.19 12.92 -3.38
C ASP A 208 -15.94 11.60 -3.55
N GLY A 209 -15.61 10.84 -4.59
CA GLY A 209 -16.17 9.52 -4.84
C GLY A 209 -15.60 8.43 -3.93
N LEU A 210 -14.43 8.67 -3.33
CA LEU A 210 -13.67 7.73 -2.51
C LEU A 210 -13.71 8.08 -1.01
N ALA A 211 -14.31 9.21 -0.64
CA ALA A 211 -14.51 9.60 0.74
C ALA A 211 -15.06 8.45 1.61
N ARG A 212 -14.38 8.21 2.73
CA ARG A 212 -14.68 7.17 3.73
C ARG A 212 -14.42 5.74 3.28
N TYR A 213 -13.73 5.56 2.16
CA TYR A 213 -13.14 4.29 1.79
C TYR A 213 -11.65 4.31 2.10
N ASN A 214 -11.15 3.16 2.53
CA ASN A 214 -9.74 2.97 2.77
C ASN A 214 -9.05 2.35 1.54
N VAL A 215 -7.72 2.43 1.58
CA VAL A 215 -6.76 1.62 0.83
C VAL A 215 -5.81 0.93 1.81
N HIS A 216 -5.09 -0.10 1.39
CA HIS A 216 -3.91 -0.58 2.09
C HIS A 216 -2.66 0.18 1.64
N ALA A 217 -2.06 0.96 2.54
CA ALA A 217 -0.87 1.76 2.25
C ALA A 217 0.41 1.10 2.77
N ILE A 218 1.46 1.12 1.94
CA ILE A 218 2.85 0.96 2.34
C ILE A 218 3.49 2.33 2.30
N ALA A 219 3.79 2.90 3.46
CA ALA A 219 4.43 4.21 3.60
C ALA A 219 5.83 4.07 4.18
N ILE A 220 6.83 4.60 3.48
CA ILE A 220 8.22 4.66 3.94
C ILE A 220 8.74 6.09 3.92
N GLN A 221 9.35 6.53 5.01
CA GLN A 221 10.13 7.76 5.09
C GLN A 221 11.61 7.38 5.10
N VAL A 222 12.32 7.67 4.01
CA VAL A 222 13.69 7.21 3.75
C VAL A 222 14.68 8.36 3.90
N PRO A 223 15.78 8.20 4.65
CA PRO A 223 16.87 9.18 4.66
C PRO A 223 17.45 9.40 3.26
N ILE A 224 17.52 10.66 2.80
CA ILE A 224 18.06 10.98 1.47
C ILE A 224 19.52 10.52 1.33
N SER A 225 20.28 10.52 2.43
CA SER A 225 21.66 10.04 2.45
C SER A 225 21.82 8.57 2.08
N THR A 226 20.75 7.77 2.18
CA THR A 226 20.77 6.34 1.81
C THR A 226 20.22 6.09 0.40
N LEU A 227 19.80 7.12 -0.33
CA LEU A 227 19.19 7.05 -1.66
C LEU A 227 20.17 7.39 -2.80
N ARG A 228 21.43 6.97 -2.67
CA ARG A 228 22.51 7.26 -3.62
C ARG A 228 23.15 5.99 -4.13
#